data_AF-D6RHI3-F1
#
_entry.id   AF-D6RHI3-F1
#
_cell.length_a   1.000
_cell.length_b   1.000
_cell.length_c   1.000
_cell.angle_alpha   90.00
_cell.angle_beta   90.00
_cell.angle_gamma   90.00
#
_symmetry.space_group_name_H-M   'P 1'
#
loop_
_entity.id
_entity.type
_entity.pdbx_description
1 polymer ?
#
loop_
_entity_poly.entity_id
_entity_poly.type
_entity_poly.pdbx_seq_one_letter_code
_entity_poly.pdbx_strand_id
1 'polypeptide(L)'
;MKDLGAEHLAGHEGVQLLGLLNVYLEQEERFQPREKGLSLIEATPENDNTLCPGLRNAKVEDLRSLANFFGSCTETFVLAVNILDRFLALMKVKPKHLSCIGVCSFLLAARIVEEDCNIPSTHDVIRISQCKCTASDIKRMEKIISEKLHYELEATTALN
;
A
#
# COMPACT_ATOMS: atom_id res chain seq x y z
N MET A 1 -18.10 10.10 -49.18
CA MET A 1 -16.91 9.40 -48.66
C MET A 1 -16.92 9.60 -47.15
N LYS A 2 -17.37 8.60 -46.39
CA LYS A 2 -17.49 8.63 -44.94
C LYS A 2 -16.29 7.90 -44.31
N ASP A 3 -15.58 8.59 -43.44
CA ASP A 3 -15.04 8.15 -42.13
C ASP A 3 -14.26 6.83 -41.95
N LEU A 4 -13.69 6.23 -42.98
CA LEU A 4 -12.83 5.05 -42.84
C LEU A 4 -11.55 5.27 -41.99
N GLY A 5 -11.14 6.52 -41.76
CA GLY A 5 -9.98 6.86 -40.94
C GLY A 5 -10.23 6.80 -39.43
N ALA A 6 -11.44 7.19 -38.98
CA ALA A 6 -11.78 7.23 -37.56
C ALA A 6 -11.99 5.82 -36.97
N GLU A 7 -12.57 4.90 -37.75
CA GLU A 7 -12.80 3.51 -37.32
C GLU A 7 -11.48 2.73 -37.17
N HIS A 8 -10.46 3.01 -38.00
CA HIS A 8 -9.17 2.33 -37.96
C HIS A 8 -8.30 2.81 -36.77
N LEU A 9 -8.35 4.11 -36.45
CA LEU A 9 -7.72 4.68 -35.25
C LEU A 9 -8.38 4.20 -33.96
N ALA A 10 -9.72 4.15 -33.91
CA ALA A 10 -10.48 3.62 -32.77
C ALA A 10 -10.22 2.12 -32.53
N GLY A 11 -10.08 1.34 -33.61
CA GLY A 11 -9.71 -0.08 -33.52
C GLY A 11 -8.31 -0.29 -32.94
N HIS A 12 -7.35 0.58 -33.28
CA HIS A 12 -5.98 0.51 -32.78
C HIS A 12 -5.88 0.92 -31.29
N GLU A 13 -6.61 1.96 -30.88
CA GLU A 13 -6.71 2.38 -29.48
C GLU A 13 -7.39 1.30 -28.62
N GLY A 14 -8.47 0.68 -29.12
CA GLY A 14 -9.15 -0.41 -28.43
C GLY A 14 -8.25 -1.63 -28.19
N VAL A 15 -7.41 -1.99 -29.16
CA VAL A 15 -6.43 -3.08 -29.01
C VAL A 15 -5.34 -2.74 -27.98
N GLN A 16 -4.88 -1.49 -27.96
CA GLN A 16 -3.90 -1.03 -26.96
C GLN A 16 -4.47 -1.05 -25.55
N LEU A 17 -5.70 -0.55 -25.37
CA LEU A 17 -6.38 -0.56 -24.08
C LEU A 17 -6.65 -1.98 -23.58
N LEU A 18 -7.03 -2.90 -24.47
CA LEU A 18 -7.21 -4.31 -24.11
C LEU A 18 -5.88 -4.95 -23.68
N GLY A 19 -4.78 -4.63 -24.36
CA GLY A 19 -3.45 -5.07 -23.98
C GLY A 19 -3.05 -4.56 -22.59
N LEU A 20 -3.30 -3.27 -22.32
CA LEU A 20 -3.03 -2.65 -21.01
C LEU A 20 -3.87 -3.28 -19.90
N LEU A 21 -5.17 -3.51 -20.14
CA LEU A 21 -6.04 -4.17 -19.19
C LEU A 21 -5.54 -5.57 -18.83
N ASN A 22 -5.08 -6.35 -19.81
CA ASN A 22 -4.54 -7.67 -19.56
C ASN A 22 -3.27 -7.62 -18.69
N VAL A 23 -2.41 -6.62 -18.91
CA VAL A 23 -1.22 -6.37 -18.06
C VAL A 23 -1.64 -6.07 -16.61
N TYR A 24 -2.63 -5.20 -16.40
CA TYR A 24 -3.09 -4.87 -15.05
C TYR A 24 -3.78 -6.03 -14.34
N LEU A 25 -4.55 -6.85 -15.05
CA LEU A 25 -5.16 -8.06 -14.49
C LEU A 25 -4.11 -9.07 -14.01
N GLU A 26 -3.06 -9.29 -14.79
CA GLU A 26 -1.95 -10.17 -14.41
C GLU A 26 -1.18 -9.64 -13.19
N GLN A 27 -1.03 -8.30 -13.09
CA GLN A 27 -0.38 -7.67 -11.96
C GLN A 27 -1.26 -7.70 -10.70
N GLU A 28 -2.56 -7.52 -10.83
CA GLU A 28 -3.50 -7.53 -9.70
C GLU A 28 -3.32 -8.79 -8.86
N GLU A 29 -3.26 -9.98 -9.48
CA GLU A 29 -3.07 -11.25 -8.78
C GLU A 29 -1.79 -11.27 -7.93
N ARG A 30 -0.72 -10.60 -8.38
CA ARG A 30 0.57 -10.52 -7.68
C ARG A 30 0.53 -9.61 -6.47
N PHE A 31 -0.36 -8.61 -6.51
CA PHE A 31 -0.44 -7.54 -5.51
C PHE A 31 -1.64 -7.67 -4.56
N GLN A 32 -2.42 -8.75 -4.66
CA GLN A 32 -3.42 -9.08 -3.63
C GLN A 32 -2.74 -9.60 -2.35
N PRO A 33 -3.25 -9.22 -1.15
CA PRO A 33 -2.82 -9.87 0.08
C PRO A 33 -3.15 -11.36 0.08
N ARG A 34 -2.30 -12.18 0.71
CA ARG A 34 -2.55 -13.64 0.74
C ARG A 34 -3.83 -13.97 1.49
N GLU A 35 -4.77 -14.61 0.80
CA GLU A 35 -6.08 -15.01 1.34
C GLU A 35 -5.97 -15.71 2.71
N LYS A 36 -5.13 -16.75 2.80
CA LYS A 36 -4.92 -17.48 4.07
C LYS A 36 -4.47 -16.59 5.23
N GLY A 37 -3.70 -15.55 4.95
CA GLY A 37 -3.26 -14.59 5.95
C GLY A 37 -4.37 -13.66 6.40
N LEU A 38 -5.16 -13.16 5.45
CA LEU A 38 -6.34 -12.35 5.73
C LEU A 38 -7.37 -13.14 6.56
N SER A 39 -7.70 -14.37 6.17
CA SER A 39 -8.65 -15.20 6.92
C SER A 39 -8.21 -15.45 8.36
N LEU A 40 -6.89 -15.53 8.63
CA LEU A 40 -6.37 -15.65 10.00
C LEU A 40 -6.59 -14.37 10.80
N ILE A 41 -6.41 -13.21 10.20
CA ILE A 41 -6.68 -11.91 10.85
C ILE A 41 -8.18 -11.79 11.13
N GLU A 42 -9.03 -12.13 10.16
CA GLU A 42 -10.49 -12.10 10.28
C GLU A 42 -11.03 -13.05 11.36
N ALA A 43 -10.45 -14.24 11.48
CA ALA A 43 -10.85 -15.23 12.48
C ALA A 43 -10.31 -14.92 13.89
N THR A 44 -9.45 -13.91 14.05
CA THR A 44 -8.82 -13.61 15.34
C THR A 44 -9.81 -12.86 16.26
N PRO A 45 -10.17 -13.42 17.42
CA PRO A 45 -11.01 -12.71 18.39
C PRO A 45 -10.24 -11.52 18.99
N GLU A 46 -10.96 -10.44 19.31
CA GLU A 46 -10.37 -9.27 19.94
C GLU A 46 -9.74 -9.63 21.28
N ASN A 47 -8.41 -9.61 21.34
CA ASN A 47 -7.61 -9.81 22.54
C ASN A 47 -6.34 -8.97 22.46
N ASP A 48 -5.74 -8.66 23.61
CA ASP A 48 -4.63 -7.71 23.71
C ASP A 48 -3.34 -8.13 22.97
N ASN A 49 -3.21 -9.39 22.54
CA ASN A 49 -1.95 -9.92 22.05
C ASN A 49 -1.94 -10.29 20.56
N THR A 50 -3.09 -10.20 19.88
CA THR A 50 -3.22 -10.69 18.50
C THR A 50 -3.76 -9.61 17.58
N LEU A 51 -3.24 -9.53 16.35
CA LEU A 51 -3.74 -8.62 15.33
C LEU A 51 -5.14 -9.07 14.89
N CYS A 52 -6.14 -8.23 15.12
CA CYS A 52 -7.52 -8.44 14.69
C CYS A 52 -7.93 -7.42 13.61
N PRO A 53 -9.11 -7.58 12.98
CA PRO A 53 -9.58 -6.66 11.94
C PRO A 53 -9.77 -5.23 12.47
N GLY A 54 -10.22 -5.08 13.72
CA GLY A 54 -10.39 -3.77 14.36
C GLY A 54 -9.07 -3.00 14.47
N LEU A 55 -7.98 -3.66 14.88
CA LEU A 55 -6.65 -3.05 14.94
C LEU A 55 -6.13 -2.66 13.55
N ARG A 56 -6.34 -3.52 12.54
CA ARG A 56 -5.97 -3.22 11.16
C ARG A 56 -6.76 -2.02 10.64
N ASN A 57 -8.07 -1.97 10.86
CA ASN A 57 -8.93 -0.87 10.40
C ASN A 57 -8.56 0.46 11.07
N ALA A 58 -8.33 0.45 12.39
CA ALA A 58 -7.81 1.61 13.09
C ALA A 58 -6.49 2.09 12.47
N LYS A 59 -5.60 1.17 12.10
CA LYS A 59 -4.34 1.54 11.41
C LYS A 59 -4.57 2.15 10.03
N VAL A 60 -5.54 1.67 9.26
CA VAL A 60 -5.89 2.26 7.96
C VAL A 60 -6.47 3.66 8.12
N GLU A 61 -7.27 3.92 9.15
CA GLU A 61 -7.75 5.28 9.45
C GLU A 61 -6.61 6.21 9.90
N ASP A 62 -5.64 5.70 10.66
CA ASP A 62 -4.42 6.46 10.98
C ASP A 62 -3.64 6.82 9.70
N LEU A 63 -3.51 5.87 8.76
CA LEU A 63 -2.84 6.11 7.47
C LEU A 63 -3.56 7.17 6.65
N ARG A 64 -4.90 7.13 6.60
CA ARG A 64 -5.71 8.16 5.93
C ARG A 64 -5.47 9.54 6.56
N SER A 65 -5.49 9.60 7.88
CA SER A 65 -5.24 10.85 8.63
C SER A 65 -3.84 11.40 8.36
N LEU A 66 -2.85 10.51 8.26
CA LEU A 66 -1.46 10.86 7.97
C LEU A 66 -1.30 11.40 6.53
N ALA A 67 -1.88 10.70 5.55
CA ALA A 67 -1.88 11.15 4.16
C ALA A 67 -2.54 12.54 4.02
N ASN A 68 -3.69 12.75 4.66
CA ASN A 68 -4.36 14.05 4.68
C ASN A 68 -3.51 15.14 5.34
N PHE A 69 -2.82 14.81 6.45
CA PHE A 69 -1.97 15.77 7.16
C PHE A 69 -0.80 16.26 6.30
N PHE A 70 -0.15 15.34 5.56
CA PHE A 70 0.97 15.68 4.69
C PHE A 70 0.55 16.15 3.29
N GLY A 71 -0.75 16.14 2.98
CA GLY A 71 -1.25 16.48 1.65
C GLY A 71 -0.84 15.48 0.56
N SER A 72 -0.57 14.24 0.94
CA SER A 72 -0.21 13.18 -0.01
C SER A 72 -1.38 12.84 -0.93
N CYS A 73 -1.07 12.42 -2.15
CA CYS A 73 -2.08 12.01 -3.11
C CYS A 73 -2.82 10.73 -2.65
N THR A 74 -3.99 10.48 -3.25
CA THR A 74 -4.79 9.29 -2.90
C THR A 74 -4.07 8.00 -3.27
N GLU A 75 -3.27 8.01 -4.32
CA GLU A 75 -2.46 6.85 -4.75
C GLU A 75 -1.44 6.45 -3.68
N THR A 76 -0.77 7.40 -3.01
CA THR A 76 0.09 7.14 -1.85
C THR A 76 -0.65 6.44 -0.73
N PHE A 77 -1.88 6.87 -0.41
CA PHE A 77 -2.69 6.23 0.63
C PHE A 77 -3.07 4.80 0.24
N VAL A 78 -3.58 4.57 -0.97
CA VAL A 78 -4.01 3.25 -1.43
C VAL A 78 -2.82 2.29 -1.51
N LEU A 79 -1.67 2.77 -2.00
CA LEU A 79 -0.44 1.99 -2.04
C LEU A 79 0.07 1.65 -0.63
N ALA A 80 0.01 2.59 0.31
CA ALA A 80 0.38 2.33 1.71
C ALA A 80 -0.50 1.24 2.35
N VAL A 81 -1.82 1.24 2.05
CA VAL A 81 -2.74 0.20 2.50
C VAL A 81 -2.41 -1.15 1.84
N ASN A 82 -2.12 -1.17 0.53
CA ASN A 82 -1.70 -2.39 -0.17
C ASN A 82 -0.44 -3.01 0.45
N ILE A 83 0.60 -2.20 0.69
CA ILE A 83 1.85 -2.64 1.34
C ILE A 83 1.57 -3.18 2.74
N LEU A 84 0.76 -2.46 3.53
CA LEU A 84 0.36 -2.88 4.87
C LEU A 84 -0.31 -4.25 4.84
N ASP A 85 -1.37 -4.41 4.06
CA ASP A 85 -2.19 -5.63 4.06
C ASP A 85 -1.42 -6.84 3.54
N ARG A 86 -0.65 -6.69 2.45
CA ARG A 86 0.20 -7.77 1.94
C ARG A 86 1.21 -8.21 2.99
N PHE A 87 1.82 -7.26 3.71
CA PHE A 87 2.77 -7.59 4.77
C PHE A 87 2.08 -8.30 5.95
N LEU A 88 0.93 -7.80 6.41
CA LEU A 88 0.16 -8.40 7.51
C LEU A 88 -0.35 -9.80 7.16
N ALA A 89 -0.76 -10.03 5.90
CA ALA A 89 -1.18 -11.35 5.42
C ALA A 89 -0.01 -12.35 5.34
N LEU A 90 1.23 -11.88 5.21
CA LEU A 90 2.42 -12.72 5.16
C LEU A 90 3.00 -13.04 6.55
N MET A 91 2.80 -12.16 7.52
CA MET A 91 3.55 -12.15 8.77
C MET A 91 2.65 -12.28 9.99
N LYS A 92 3.07 -13.10 10.97
CA LYS A 92 2.44 -13.12 12.30
C LYS A 92 2.91 -11.91 13.12
N VAL A 93 2.17 -10.81 13.00
CA VAL A 93 2.49 -9.53 13.63
C VAL A 93 1.85 -9.41 15.01
N LYS A 94 2.62 -8.93 16.00
CA LYS A 94 2.08 -8.51 17.31
C LYS A 94 1.57 -7.07 17.23
N PRO A 95 0.47 -6.71 17.91
CA PRO A 95 -0.10 -5.35 17.89
C PRO A 95 0.92 -4.23 18.15
N LYS A 96 1.89 -4.45 19.05
CA LYS A 96 2.94 -3.48 19.38
C LYS A 96 3.80 -3.03 18.17
N HIS A 97 3.87 -3.81 17.10
CA HIS A 97 4.63 -3.49 15.90
C HIS A 97 3.79 -2.78 14.82
N LEU A 98 2.46 -2.77 14.96
CA LEU A 98 1.55 -2.29 13.92
C LEU A 98 1.73 -0.79 13.62
N SER A 99 2.02 0.02 14.64
CA SER A 99 2.33 1.44 14.44
C SER A 99 3.59 1.64 13.59
N CYS A 100 4.68 0.91 13.89
CA CYS A 100 5.92 0.94 13.10
C CYS A 100 5.67 0.52 11.65
N ILE A 101 4.98 -0.60 11.45
CA ILE A 101 4.68 -1.17 10.13
C ILE A 101 3.85 -0.19 9.29
N GLY A 102 2.82 0.43 9.88
CA GLY A 102 2.00 1.42 9.19
C GLY A 102 2.82 2.64 8.75
N VAL A 103 3.63 3.21 9.65
CA VAL A 103 4.51 4.34 9.30
C VAL A 103 5.48 3.98 8.18
N CYS A 104 6.10 2.80 8.22
CA CYS A 104 6.96 2.33 7.15
C CYS A 104 6.21 2.13 5.84
N SER A 105 4.97 1.62 5.88
CA SER A 105 4.15 1.42 4.67
C SER A 105 3.82 2.76 4.01
N PHE A 106 3.50 3.78 4.80
CA PHE A 106 3.30 5.16 4.31
C PHE A 106 4.56 5.76 3.70
N LEU A 107 5.70 5.68 4.40
CA LEU A 107 6.97 6.23 3.91
C LEU A 107 7.49 5.53 2.65
N LEU A 108 7.23 4.22 2.50
CA LEU A 108 7.55 3.47 1.29
C LEU A 108 6.66 3.92 0.12
N ALA A 109 5.35 4.00 0.34
CA ALA A 109 4.41 4.45 -0.68
C ALA A 109 4.70 5.89 -1.13
N ALA A 110 4.93 6.80 -0.18
CA ALA A 110 5.25 8.20 -0.50
C ALA A 110 6.51 8.31 -1.36
N ARG A 111 7.54 7.50 -1.12
CA ARG A 111 8.76 7.48 -1.94
C ARG A 111 8.60 6.92 -3.34
N ILE A 112 7.52 6.17 -3.59
CA ILE A 112 7.23 5.60 -4.91
C ILE A 112 6.39 6.57 -5.72
N VAL A 113 5.42 7.22 -5.09
CA VAL A 113 4.36 7.96 -5.78
C VAL A 113 4.57 9.47 -5.75
N GLU A 114 5.05 10.03 -4.63
CA GLU A 114 5.20 11.48 -4.48
C GLU A 114 6.48 11.99 -5.14
N GLU A 115 6.43 13.23 -5.63
CA GLU A 115 7.64 13.96 -6.04
C GLU A 115 8.59 14.17 -4.84
N ASP A 116 9.91 14.21 -5.09
CA ASP A 116 10.94 14.30 -4.04
C ASP A 116 10.71 15.44 -3.02
N CYS A 117 10.15 16.56 -3.46
CA CYS A 117 9.85 17.72 -2.62
C CYS A 117 8.63 17.52 -1.70
N ASN A 118 7.76 16.56 -2.03
CA ASN A 118 6.52 16.25 -1.31
C ASN A 118 6.68 15.06 -0.36
N ILE A 119 7.80 14.30 -0.45
CA ILE A 119 8.06 13.16 0.42
C ILE A 119 8.27 13.64 1.87
N PRO A 120 7.41 13.21 2.82
CA PRO A 120 7.55 13.62 4.22
C PRO A 120 8.84 13.10 4.86
N SER A 121 9.49 13.91 5.69
CA SER A 121 10.68 13.46 6.42
C SER A 121 10.32 12.36 7.42
N THR A 122 11.17 11.35 7.57
CA THR A 122 10.96 10.26 8.53
C THR A 122 10.74 10.77 9.97
N HIS A 123 11.45 11.83 10.37
CA HIS A 123 11.31 12.42 11.70
C HIS A 123 9.95 13.08 11.91
N ASP A 124 9.43 13.77 10.88
CA ASP A 124 8.11 14.40 10.97
C ASP A 124 7.01 13.34 10.99
N VAL A 125 7.11 12.31 10.17
CA VAL A 125 6.14 11.20 10.17
C VAL A 125 6.11 10.50 11.52
N ILE A 126 7.27 10.18 12.12
CA ILE A 126 7.34 9.60 13.47
C ILE A 126 6.65 10.51 14.49
N ARG A 127 6.93 11.81 14.45
CA ARG A 127 6.38 12.80 15.38
C ARG A 127 4.86 12.92 15.26
N ILE A 128 4.34 13.06 14.04
CA ILE A 128 2.91 13.25 13.77
C ILE A 128 2.10 11.99 14.02
N SER A 129 2.61 10.83 13.60
CA SER A 129 1.95 9.53 13.84
C SER A 129 2.01 9.06 15.29
N GLN A 130 2.74 9.78 16.16
CA GLN A 130 3.03 9.40 17.55
C GLN A 130 3.63 7.99 17.66
N CYS A 131 4.34 7.56 16.63
CA CYS A 131 5.03 6.28 16.62
C CYS A 131 6.17 6.31 17.64
N LYS A 132 6.24 5.32 18.53
CA LYS A 132 7.29 5.23 19.56
C LYS A 132 8.62 4.69 19.00
N CYS A 133 8.77 4.62 17.68
CA CYS A 133 9.94 4.08 17.00
C CYS A 133 10.98 5.16 16.73
N THR A 134 12.25 4.76 16.71
CA THR A 134 13.34 5.64 16.25
C THR A 134 13.44 5.60 14.72
N ALA A 135 14.11 6.60 14.12
CA ALA A 135 14.41 6.57 12.68
C ALA A 135 15.18 5.30 12.26
N SER A 136 16.04 4.77 13.13
CA SER A 136 16.74 3.51 12.91
C SER A 136 15.80 2.30 12.91
N ASP A 137 14.77 2.31 13.75
CA ASP A 137 13.75 1.26 13.75
C ASP A 137 12.89 1.29 12.49
N ILE A 138 12.52 2.50 12.04
CA ILE A 138 11.82 2.70 10.77
C ILE A 138 12.66 2.15 9.62
N LYS A 139 13.93 2.56 9.48
CA LYS A 139 14.81 2.08 8.40
C LYS A 139 14.95 0.55 8.41
N ARG A 140 15.04 -0.07 9.60
CA ARG A 140 15.11 -1.52 9.73
C ARG A 140 13.80 -2.19 9.30
N MET A 141 12.65 -1.66 9.73
CA MET A 141 11.34 -2.21 9.41
C MET A 141 10.99 -2.04 7.93
N GLU A 142 11.32 -0.90 7.31
CA GLU A 142 11.19 -0.71 5.87
C GLU A 142 11.94 -1.78 5.08
N LYS A 143 13.19 -2.06 5.48
CA LYS A 143 13.99 -3.13 4.87
C LYS A 143 13.30 -4.49 5.00
N ILE A 144 12.76 -4.82 6.18
CA ILE A 144 12.04 -6.08 6.42
C ILE A 144 10.79 -6.16 5.53
N ILE A 145 10.01 -5.07 5.43
CA ILE A 145 8.82 -5.03 4.58
C ILE A 145 9.21 -5.25 3.13
N SER A 146 10.19 -4.51 2.61
CA SER A 146 10.69 -4.66 1.25
C SER A 146 11.17 -6.09 0.97
N GLU A 147 11.98 -6.67 1.85
CA GLU A 147 12.46 -8.05 1.70
C GLU A 147 11.33 -9.09 1.70
N LYS A 148 10.33 -8.92 2.59
CA LYS A 148 9.18 -9.85 2.67
C LYS A 148 8.22 -9.72 1.50
N LEU A 149 8.16 -8.54 0.88
CA LEU A 149 7.40 -8.28 -0.34
C LEU A 149 8.25 -8.43 -1.60
N HIS A 150 9.45 -9.01 -1.51
CA HIS A 150 10.35 -9.23 -2.64
C HIS A 150 10.67 -7.97 -3.46
N TYR A 151 10.66 -6.81 -2.80
CA TYR A 151 10.82 -5.48 -3.41
C TYR A 151 9.73 -5.10 -4.42
N GLU A 152 8.63 -5.84 -4.45
CA GLU A 152 7.46 -5.59 -5.30
C GLU A 152 6.51 -4.64 -4.57
N LEU A 153 6.91 -3.38 -4.43
CA LEU A 153 6.15 -2.37 -3.67
C LEU A 153 5.22 -1.52 -4.53
N GLU A 154 5.56 -1.30 -5.80
CA GLU A 154 4.72 -0.57 -6.77
C GLU A 154 3.64 -1.52 -7.30
N ALA A 155 2.49 -1.50 -6.64
CA ALA A 155 1.37 -2.37 -6.90
C ALA A 155 0.38 -1.73 -7.89
N THR A 156 -0.25 -2.56 -8.73
CA THR A 156 -1.55 -2.23 -9.32
C THR A 156 -2.57 -2.17 -8.20
N THR A 157 -3.29 -1.05 -8.15
CA THR A 157 -4.28 -0.70 -7.16
C THR A 157 -5.61 -0.42 -7.85
N ALA A 158 -6.67 -0.14 -7.09
CA ALA A 158 -7.94 0.24 -7.68
C ALA A 158 -7.92 1.59 -8.44
N LEU A 159 -6.81 2.34 -8.40
CA LEU A 159 -6.68 3.66 -9.03
C LEU A 159 -5.90 3.65 -10.35
N ASN A 160 -5.21 2.56 -10.70
CA ASN A 160 -4.35 2.47 -11.86
C ASN A 160 -4.55 1.17 -12.65
#